data_AF-A0A1J5RWF6-F1
#
_entry.id   AF-A0A1J5RWF6-F1
#
_cell.length_a   1.000
_cell.length_b   1.000
_cell.length_c   1.000
_cell.angle_alpha   90.00
_cell.angle_beta   90.00
_cell.angle_gamma   90.00
#
_symmetry.space_group_name_H-M   'P 1'
#
loop_
_entity.id
_entity.type
_entity.pdbx_description
1 polymer ?
#
loop_
_entity_poly.entity_id
_entity_poly.type
_entity_poly.pdbx_seq_one_letter_code
_entity_poly.pdbx_strand_id
1 'polypeptide(L)' 'MRAQTAVRSGAVNLVAFGIPFLANPDLVRRYRENLPLNEADPSTFYGGSEAGYTDYPFYRGEETEAA' A
#
# COMPACT_ATOMS: atom_id res chain seq x y z
N MET A 1 -11.80 6.90 0.86
CA MET A 1 -13.21 7.16 0.46
C MET A 1 -13.42 7.38 -1.04
N ARG A 2 -12.67 8.26 -1.73
CA ARG A 2 -12.90 8.57 -3.17
C ARG A 2 -13.01 7.35 -4.10
N ALA A 3 -12.07 6.41 -4.02
CA ALA A 3 -12.08 5.20 -4.85
C ALA A 3 -13.35 4.36 -4.65
N GLN A 4 -13.76 4.13 -3.41
CA GLN A 4 -14.94 3.34 -3.11
C GLN A 4 -16.24 4.05 -3.51
N THR A 5 -16.31 5.38 -3.37
CA THR A 5 -17.44 6.16 -3.86
C THR A 5 -17.56 6.08 -5.38
N ALA A 6 -16.47 6.25 -6.12
CA ALA A 6 -16.49 6.25 -7.59
C ALA A 6 -16.94 4.90 -8.17
N VAL A 7 -16.52 3.78 -7.56
CA VAL A 7 -16.99 2.45 -7.95
C VAL A 7 -18.45 2.24 -7.58
N ARG A 8 -18.86 2.61 -6.35
CA ARG A 8 -20.25 2.43 -5.90
C ARG A 8 -21.26 3.28 -6.67
N SER A 9 -20.86 4.46 -7.14
CA SER A 9 -21.71 5.31 -7.96
C SER A 9 -21.77 4.86 -9.43
N GLY A 10 -21.01 3.83 -9.82
CA GLY A 10 -20.89 3.40 -11.21
C GLY A 10 -20.12 4.36 -12.12
N ALA A 11 -19.41 5.34 -11.57
CA ALA A 11 -18.65 6.30 -12.36
C ALA A 11 -17.43 5.64 -13.03
N VAL A 12 -16.88 4.60 -12.39
CA VAL A 12 -15.77 3.80 -12.91
C VAL A 12 -15.97 2.33 -12.53
N ASN A 13 -15.42 1.42 -13.33
CA ASN A 13 -15.40 -0.02 -12.98
C ASN A 13 -14.20 -0.40 -12.11
N LEU A 14 -13.07 0.31 -12.25
CA LEU A 14 -11.81 0.00 -11.59
C LEU A 14 -11.07 1.29 -11.20
N VAL A 15 -10.21 1.19 -10.19
CA VAL A 15 -9.32 2.26 -9.73
C VAL A 15 -7.91 1.69 -9.62
N ALA A 16 -6.95 2.33 -10.29
CA ALA A 16 -5.53 2.01 -10.17
C ALA A 16 -4.87 2.87 -9.08
N PHE A 17 -3.96 2.28 -8.32
CA PHE A 17 -3.17 2.98 -7.30
C PHE A 17 -1.68 2.90 -7.69
N GLY A 18 -1.01 4.05 -7.74
CA GLY A 18 0.43 4.15 -7.99
C GLY A 18 1.23 4.13 -6.69
N ILE A 19 1.52 5.32 -6.15
CA ILE A 19 2.32 5.51 -4.93
C ILE A 19 1.89 4.61 -3.74
N PRO A 20 0.58 4.44 -3.45
CA PRO A 20 0.19 3.53 -2.36
C PRO A 20 0.65 2.09 -2.59
N PHE A 21 0.64 1.61 -3.84
CA PHE A 21 1.06 0.25 -4.16
C PHE A 21 2.58 0.12 -4.21
N LEU A 22 3.28 1.18 -4.62
CA LEU A 22 4.75 1.25 -4.60
C LEU A 22 5.28 1.05 -3.17
N ALA A 23 4.69 1.73 -2.18
CA ALA A 23 5.14 1.65 -0.79
C ALA A 23 4.54 0.48 0.00
N ASN A 24 3.49 -0.18 -0.50
CA ASN A 24 2.76 -1.22 0.23
C ASN A 24 2.58 -2.45 -0.68
N PRO A 25 3.51 -3.42 -0.65
CA PRO A 25 3.40 -4.62 -1.49
C PRO A 25 2.13 -5.43 -1.17
N ASP A 26 1.58 -5.28 0.04
CA ASP A 26 0.34 -5.89 0.52
C ASP A 26 -0.85 -4.91 0.61
N LEU A 27 -0.86 -3.85 -0.21
CA LEU A 27 -1.89 -2.79 -0.18
C LEU A 27 -3.34 -3.34 -0.14
N VAL A 28 -3.62 -4.39 -0.92
CA VAL A 28 -4.95 -5.02 -0.95
C VAL A 28 -5.35 -5.56 0.42
N ARG A 29 -4.42 -6.21 1.12
CA ARG A 29 -4.64 -6.72 2.47
C ARG A 29 -4.88 -5.55 3.43
N ARG A 30 -4.03 -4.52 3.36
CA ARG A 30 -4.16 -3.34 4.23
C ARG A 30 -5.50 -2.64 4.08
N TYR A 31 -5.99 -2.47 2.85
CA TYR A 31 -7.34 -1.90 2.64
C TYR A 31 -8.47 -2.82 3.10
N ARG A 32 -8.31 -4.14 2.98
CA ARG A 32 -9.34 -5.10 3.42
C ARG A 32 -9.45 -5.15 4.95
N GLU A 33 -8.32 -5.15 5.64
CA GLU A 33 -8.20 -5.30 7.10
C GLU A 33 -8.10 -3.95 7.83
N ASN A 34 -8.15 -2.84 7.09
CA ASN A 34 -7.98 -1.48 7.63
C ASN A 34 -6.66 -1.29 8.41
N LEU A 35 -5.57 -1.84 7.88
CA LEU A 35 -4.22 -1.77 8.44
C LEU A 35 -3.53 -0.44 8.07
N PRO A 36 -2.58 0.04 8.89
CA PRO A 36 -1.79 1.22 8.56
C PRO A 36 -0.99 1.02 7.27
N LEU A 37 -0.82 2.08 6.49
CA LEU A 37 0.00 2.07 5.27
C LEU A 37 1.42 2.54 5.60
N ASN A 38 2.40 1.99 4.89
CA ASN A 38 3.74 2.53 4.83
C ASN A 38 3.68 3.90 4.13
N GLU A 39 4.50 4.83 4.63
CA GLU A 39 4.75 6.09 3.94
C GLU A 39 5.76 5.87 2.81
N ALA A 40 5.47 6.45 1.65
CA ALA A 40 6.38 6.39 0.52
C ALA A 40 7.42 7.50 0.64
N ASP A 41 8.68 7.22 0.32
CA ASP A 41 9.73 8.24 0.22
C ASP A 41 9.93 8.67 -1.24
N PRO A 42 9.47 9.88 -1.65
CA PRO A 42 9.59 10.34 -3.03
C PRO A 42 11.02 10.46 -3.54
N SER A 43 12.01 10.61 -2.65
CA SER A 43 13.42 10.71 -3.03
C SER A 43 13.98 9.41 -3.61
N THR A 44 13.29 8.29 -3.35
CA THR A 44 13.69 6.94 -3.76
C THR A 44 12.93 6.40 -4.98
N PHE A 45 11.93 7.12 -5.49
CA PHE A 45 11.03 6.61 -6.55
C PHE A 45 11.75 6.27 -7.85
N TYR A 46 12.82 7.00 -8.17
CA TYR A 46 13.55 6.86 -9.42
C TYR A 46 15.03 6.76 -9.12
N GLY A 47 15.60 5.59 -9.41
CA GLY A 47 16.98 5.24 -9.13
C GLY A 47 17.29 3.84 -9.65
N GLY A 48 18.28 3.17 -9.07
CA GLY A 48 18.66 1.80 -9.43
C GLY A 48 19.06 0.91 -8.26
N SER A 49 18.80 1.34 -7.02
CA SER A 49 19.05 0.57 -5.80
C SER A 49 17.77 -0.10 -5.30
N GLU A 50 17.93 -1.01 -4.35
CA GLU A 50 16.84 -1.71 -3.66
C GLU A 50 15.99 -0.77 -2.78
N ALA A 51 16.62 0.29 -2.27
CA ALA A 51 16.01 1.28 -1.40
C ALA A 51 14.82 1.98 -2.08
N GLY A 52 13.63 1.86 -1.47
CA GLY A 52 12.38 2.41 -2.01
C GLY A 52 11.80 1.64 -3.19
N TYR A 53 12.31 0.43 -3.46
CA TYR A 53 11.85 -0.43 -4.56
C TYR A 53 11.36 -1.79 -4.05
N THR A 54 12.24 -2.59 -3.45
CA THR A 54 11.92 -3.95 -2.97
C THR A 54 11.91 -4.10 -1.46
N ASP A 55 12.31 -3.06 -0.73
CA ASP A 55 12.55 -3.09 0.71
C ASP A 55 11.37 -2.57 1.57
N TYR A 56 10.28 -2.12 0.94
CA TYR A 56 9.06 -1.79 1.68
C TYR A 56 8.50 -3.03 2.41
N PRO A 57 8.30 -2.95 3.74
CA PRO A 57 7.90 -4.12 4.51
C PRO A 57 6.43 -4.46 4.26
N PHE A 58 6.13 -5.76 4.27
CA PHE A 58 4.78 -6.26 4.49
C PHE A 58 4.33 -5.92 5.90
N TYR A 59 3.02 -5.74 6.10
CA TYR A 59 2.49 -5.59 7.45
C TYR A 59 2.65 -6.91 8.22
N ARG A 60 3.61 -6.94 9.13
CA ARG A 60 3.66 -7.93 10.21
C ARG A 60 2.73 -7.41 11.30
N GLY A 61 1.72 -8.20 11.65
CA GLY A 61 0.93 -7.89 12.84
C GLY A 61 1.81 -7.87 14.07
N GLU A 62 1.25 -7.51 15.22
CA GLU A 62 1.91 -7.83 16.48
C GLU A 62 2.05 -9.36 16.55
N GLU A 63 3.21 -9.88 16.16
CA GLU A 63 3.68 -11.15 16.70
C GLU A 63 3.84 -10.87 18.18
N THR A 64 2.84 -11.26 18.97
CA THR A 64 3.02 -11.38 20.41
C THR A 64 4.11 -12.43 20.58
N GLU A 65 5.34 -11.95 20.74
CA GLU A 65 6.51 -12.76 21.05
C GLU A 65 6.26 -13.39 22.42
N ALA A 66 5.61 -14.55 22.42
CA ALA A 66 5.57 -15.45 23.54
C ALA A 66 6.77 -16.40 23.39
N ALA A 67 7.95 -15.95 23.81
CA ALA A 67 9.08 -16.77 24.25
C ALA A 67 10.09 -15.91 25.02
#